data_AF-B9L8E0-F1
#
_entry.id   AF-B9L8E0-F1
#
_cell.length_a   1.000
_cell.length_b   1.000
_cell.length_c   1.000
_cell.angle_alpha   90.00
_cell.angle_beta   90.00
_cell.angle_gamma   90.00
#
_symmetry.space_group_name_H-M   'P 1'
#
loop_
_entity.id
_entity.type
_entity.pdbx_description
1 polymer ?
#
loop_
_entity_poly.entity_id
_entity_poly.type
_entity_poly.pdbx_seq_one_letter_code
_entity_poly.pdbx_strand_id
1 'polypeptide(L)'
;MNKILIFAGCQEATLLIQKISDNFLNLGEFHIIYEEDEIKNGFNEKENLYFYKINFYAYELYKNILHRDLNKIIIFVKNKKEAEFILKNSLDKKVPILFVKFWLDFDIPQQNNIEIIDIPELLTNKVIDFLPGVPLFARDIGLGIGEILEVEVPPHSPFVYSHPNKLQNDEARVAAIYRNNELRLINENTMILPNDKLLLIGQPEALKDLFNKIKKNIGAFPQPYGQNIYLLLDMKNMEQKEISALLKSALYLHRKLKNKKLIIKIINPSINNQIYKLYKFENIEISSDYYETSYSECLKKDAKIFNIGLIVTNNDFFFKYSHLYYDLKLPIFKKGEESIKKCKGIKVLIQENEIKPIASVIFDLSFQLNKPLTFIDGDPENKHTELIEYLTNFAKLFNFKDVHIEKTKDNPIFELNKEDNQCVITPFTKKPVPKIWQIINPKMEYSYLFLNKFNQFLIPVK
;
A
#
# COMPACT_ATOMS: atom_id res chain seq x y z
N MET A 1 28.76 35.57 -22.28
CA MET A 1 28.57 34.14 -21.96
C MET A 1 28.93 33.91 -20.51
N ASN A 2 28.29 32.93 -19.86
CA ASN A 2 28.62 32.62 -18.46
C ASN A 2 30.08 32.14 -18.37
N LYS A 3 30.84 32.58 -17.37
CA LYS A 3 32.20 32.10 -17.11
C LYS A 3 32.22 31.26 -15.85
N ILE A 4 32.64 30.01 -15.99
CA ILE A 4 32.61 29.02 -14.92
C ILE A 4 34.04 28.55 -14.68
N LEU A 5 34.51 28.68 -13.43
CA LEU A 5 35.80 28.17 -13.00
C LEU A 5 35.62 26.84 -12.29
N ILE A 6 36.36 25.81 -12.70
CA ILE A 6 36.32 24.47 -12.12
C ILE A 6 37.72 24.12 -11.62
N PHE A 7 37.86 23.87 -10.32
CA PHE A 7 39.02 23.20 -9.75
C PHE A 7 38.78 21.69 -9.82
N ALA A 8 39.48 21.01 -10.73
CA ALA A 8 39.35 19.58 -11.01
C ALA A 8 40.49 18.81 -10.36
N GLY A 9 40.30 18.35 -9.13
CA GLY A 9 41.31 17.69 -8.30
C GLY A 9 40.96 16.24 -7.94
N CYS A 10 40.28 15.54 -8.85
CA CYS A 10 39.93 14.13 -8.71
C CYS A 10 39.65 13.50 -10.08
N GLN A 11 39.82 12.18 -10.21
CA GLN A 11 39.56 11.47 -11.47
C GLN A 11 38.09 11.56 -11.91
N GLU A 12 37.16 11.65 -10.96
CA GLU A 12 35.72 11.82 -11.23
C GLU A 12 35.43 13.13 -11.98
N ALA A 13 36.31 14.13 -11.90
CA ALA A 13 36.18 15.38 -12.64
C ALA A 13 36.30 15.17 -14.16
N THR A 14 37.02 14.14 -14.63
CA THR A 14 37.10 13.80 -16.06
C THR A 14 35.70 13.49 -16.62
N LEU A 15 34.86 12.79 -15.86
CA LEU A 15 33.47 12.52 -16.29
C LEU A 15 32.62 13.79 -16.36
N LEU A 16 32.81 14.72 -15.42
CA LEU A 16 32.12 16.02 -15.44
C LEU A 16 32.53 16.83 -16.68
N ILE A 17 33.84 16.94 -16.93
CA ILE A 17 34.40 17.69 -18.06
C ILE A 17 33.93 17.07 -19.39
N GLN A 18 33.87 15.74 -19.50
CA GLN A 18 33.33 15.05 -20.67
C GLN A 18 31.87 15.43 -20.93
N LYS A 19 31.02 15.36 -19.90
CA LYS A 19 29.61 15.74 -20.05
C LYS A 19 29.45 17.21 -20.48
N ILE A 20 30.28 18.10 -19.96
CA ILE A 20 30.32 19.53 -20.35
C ILE A 20 30.73 19.67 -21.82
N SER A 21 31.84 19.04 -22.19
CA SER A 21 32.42 19.06 -23.54
C SER A 21 31.46 18.54 -24.61
N ASP A 22 30.61 17.57 -24.25
CA ASP A 22 29.69 16.93 -25.20
C ASP A 22 28.34 17.65 -25.30
N ASN A 23 27.83 18.23 -24.20
CA ASN A 23 26.43 18.66 -24.13
C ASN A 23 26.22 20.13 -23.71
N PHE A 24 27.23 20.80 -23.15
CA PHE A 24 27.00 22.05 -22.41
C PHE A 24 27.95 23.21 -22.77
N LEU A 25 28.79 23.08 -23.80
CA LEU A 25 29.69 24.17 -24.25
C LEU A 25 28.96 25.44 -24.70
N ASN A 26 27.68 25.34 -25.06
CA ASN A 26 26.83 26.48 -25.40
C ASN A 26 26.39 27.30 -24.17
N LEU A 27 26.49 26.76 -22.95
CA LEU A 27 26.06 27.45 -21.72
C LEU A 27 27.06 28.53 -21.26
N GLY A 28 28.32 28.45 -21.67
CA GLY A 28 29.36 29.35 -21.21
C GLY A 28 30.79 28.95 -21.56
N GLU A 29 31.74 29.74 -21.07
CA GLU A 29 33.17 29.45 -21.04
C GLU A 29 33.52 28.70 -19.75
N PHE A 30 34.23 27.58 -19.89
CA PHE A 30 34.64 26.72 -18.80
C PHE A 30 36.16 26.79 -18.65
N HIS A 31 36.61 27.31 -17.52
CA HIS A 31 38.02 27.39 -17.14
C HIS A 31 38.31 26.27 -16.14
N ILE A 32 39.17 25.31 -16.52
CA ILE A 32 39.48 24.11 -15.74
C ILE A 32 40.90 24.24 -15.21
N ILE A 33 41.05 24.33 -13.90
CA ILE A 33 42.34 24.23 -13.22
C ILE A 33 42.52 22.79 -12.74
N TYR A 34 43.65 22.18 -13.09
CA TYR A 34 43.94 20.78 -12.79
C TYR A 34 45.43 20.57 -12.49
N GLU A 35 45.78 19.48 -11.81
CA GLU A 35 47.17 19.11 -11.52
C GLU A 35 47.63 17.88 -12.34
N GLU A 36 46.76 16.87 -12.46
CA GLU A 36 47.07 15.58 -13.08
C GLU A 36 46.79 15.56 -14.59
N ASP A 37 47.79 15.18 -15.41
CA ASP A 37 47.67 15.19 -16.87
C ASP A 37 46.56 14.27 -17.39
N GLU A 38 46.20 13.22 -16.65
CA GLU A 38 45.06 12.34 -16.96
C GLU A 38 43.75 13.11 -17.19
N ILE A 39 43.57 14.26 -16.53
CA ILE A 39 42.39 15.10 -16.67
C ILE A 39 42.35 15.78 -18.05
N LYS A 40 43.49 16.27 -18.58
CA LYS A 40 43.54 16.91 -19.90
C LYS A 40 43.67 15.90 -21.04
N ASN A 41 44.40 14.79 -20.84
CA ASN A 41 44.71 13.82 -21.90
C ASN A 41 43.47 13.18 -22.54
N GLY A 42 42.32 13.21 -21.88
CA GLY A 42 41.04 12.76 -22.43
C GLY A 42 40.34 13.73 -23.38
N PHE A 43 40.87 14.95 -23.59
CA PHE A 43 40.15 16.02 -24.28
C PHE A 43 41.00 16.73 -25.35
N ASN A 44 40.40 16.91 -26.53
CA ASN A 44 40.89 17.86 -27.51
C ASN A 44 40.42 19.28 -27.13
N GLU A 45 41.24 20.29 -27.43
CA GLU A 45 40.85 21.69 -27.22
C GLU A 45 39.64 22.02 -28.10
N LYS A 46 38.55 22.47 -27.45
CA LYS A 46 37.30 22.88 -28.08
C LYS A 46 37.05 24.36 -27.75
N GLU A 47 36.30 25.06 -28.59
CA GLU A 47 35.83 26.42 -28.26
C GLU A 47 35.12 26.40 -26.89
N ASN A 48 35.40 27.42 -26.07
CA ASN A 48 34.85 27.63 -24.73
C ASN A 48 35.31 26.66 -23.62
N LEU A 49 36.30 25.80 -23.87
CA LEU A 49 36.87 24.90 -22.86
C LEU A 49 38.39 25.16 -22.69
N TYR A 50 38.78 25.72 -21.56
CA TYR A 50 40.16 26.17 -21.30
C TYR A 50 40.79 25.41 -20.14
N PHE A 51 41.97 24.83 -20.37
CA PHE A 51 42.68 24.01 -19.39
C PHE A 51 43.93 24.72 -18.87
N TYR A 52 44.11 24.73 -17.54
CA TYR A 52 45.23 25.34 -16.84
C TYR A 52 45.87 24.34 -15.88
N LYS A 53 47.06 23.84 -16.22
CA LYS A 53 47.83 22.95 -15.34
C LYS A 53 48.50 23.79 -14.25
N ILE A 54 47.92 23.85 -13.06
CA ILE A 54 48.41 24.71 -11.96
C ILE A 54 48.25 23.95 -10.65
N ASN A 55 49.29 23.98 -9.82
CA ASN A 55 49.21 23.43 -8.47
C ASN A 55 48.19 24.19 -7.61
N PHE A 56 47.32 23.50 -6.88
CA PHE A 56 46.23 24.14 -6.14
C PHE A 56 46.68 25.02 -4.97
N TYR A 57 47.88 24.81 -4.42
CA TYR A 57 48.49 25.70 -3.43
C TYR A 57 49.14 26.93 -4.06
N ALA A 58 49.37 26.95 -5.37
CA ALA A 58 49.99 28.06 -6.08
C ALA A 58 48.98 29.17 -6.39
N TYR A 59 48.35 29.75 -5.36
CA TYR A 59 47.32 30.78 -5.47
C TYR A 59 47.67 31.90 -6.44
N GLU A 60 48.88 32.46 -6.37
CA GLU A 60 49.29 33.57 -7.23
C GLU A 60 49.26 33.23 -8.73
N LEU A 61 49.36 31.95 -9.11
CA LEU A 61 49.30 31.51 -10.52
C LEU A 61 47.86 31.50 -11.06
N TYR A 62 46.86 31.13 -10.24
CA TYR A 62 45.45 31.09 -10.67
C TYR A 62 44.61 32.27 -10.18
N LYS A 63 45.16 33.15 -9.35
CA LYS A 63 44.50 34.36 -8.84
C LYS A 63 43.90 35.19 -9.97
N ASN A 64 44.63 35.40 -11.06
CA ASN A 64 44.12 36.18 -12.19
C ASN A 64 42.92 35.51 -12.88
N ILE A 65 42.78 34.19 -12.81
CA ILE A 65 41.62 33.44 -13.33
C ILE A 65 40.46 33.55 -12.35
N LEU A 66 40.74 33.37 -11.05
CA LEU A 66 39.75 33.44 -9.95
C LEU A 66 39.13 34.84 -9.79
N HIS A 67 39.88 35.90 -10.15
CA HIS A 67 39.42 37.29 -10.10
C HIS A 67 38.78 37.78 -11.42
N ARG A 68 38.61 36.91 -12.42
CA ARG A 68 37.79 37.24 -13.60
C ARG A 68 36.33 37.45 -13.20
N ASP A 69 35.56 38.04 -14.10
CA ASP A 69 34.11 38.16 -13.99
C ASP A 69 33.44 36.78 -14.15
N LEU A 70 33.51 35.98 -13.08
CA LEU A 70 33.01 34.61 -13.01
C LEU A 70 31.55 34.60 -12.55
N ASN A 71 30.75 33.72 -13.14
CA ASN A 71 29.36 33.48 -12.73
C ASN A 71 29.24 32.34 -11.72
N LYS A 72 30.18 31.38 -11.73
CA LYS A 72 30.20 30.27 -10.77
C LYS A 72 31.61 29.72 -10.60
N ILE A 73 31.94 29.34 -9.37
CA ILE A 73 33.15 28.58 -9.03
C ILE A 73 32.71 27.18 -8.60
N ILE A 74 33.35 26.14 -9.12
CA ILE A 74 33.12 24.75 -8.74
C ILE A 74 34.42 24.20 -8.16
N ILE A 75 34.37 23.76 -6.92
CA ILE A 75 35.50 23.13 -6.23
C ILE A 75 35.21 21.64 -6.15
N PHE A 76 35.82 20.87 -7.07
CA PHE A 76 35.67 19.42 -7.17
C PHE A 76 37.03 18.73 -6.96
N VAL A 77 37.47 18.75 -5.70
CA VAL A 77 38.83 18.34 -5.28
C VAL A 77 38.71 17.34 -4.13
N LYS A 78 39.37 16.19 -4.27
CA LYS A 78 39.29 15.06 -3.31
C LYS A 78 40.48 15.01 -2.34
N ASN A 79 41.39 15.98 -2.38
CA ASN A 79 42.37 16.21 -1.32
C ASN A 79 41.84 17.28 -0.36
N LYS A 80 41.75 16.94 0.94
CA LYS A 80 41.08 17.75 1.95
C LYS A 80 41.74 19.10 2.13
N LYS A 81 43.07 19.11 2.21
CA LYS A 81 43.86 20.30 2.48
C LYS A 81 43.87 21.26 1.28
N GLU A 82 43.89 20.71 0.06
CA GLU A 82 43.79 21.52 -1.16
C GLU A 82 42.41 22.14 -1.31
N ALA A 83 41.34 21.35 -1.11
CA ALA A 83 39.97 21.85 -1.15
C ALA A 83 39.75 22.98 -0.12
N GLU A 84 40.27 22.81 1.11
CA GLU A 84 40.25 23.84 2.15
C GLU A 84 41.01 25.11 1.74
N PHE A 85 42.21 24.94 1.18
CA PHE A 85 43.01 26.06 0.70
C PHE A 85 42.30 26.83 -0.42
N ILE A 86 41.74 26.14 -1.42
CA ILE A 86 41.00 26.76 -2.53
C ILE A 86 39.75 27.48 -2.00
N LEU A 87 38.98 26.82 -1.13
CA LEU A 87 37.77 27.39 -0.56
C LEU A 87 38.10 28.68 0.18
N LYS A 88 39.09 28.67 1.08
CA LYS A 88 39.53 29.83 1.84
C LYS A 88 39.91 31.02 0.95
N ASN A 89 40.62 30.76 -0.15
CA ASN A 89 41.01 31.80 -1.12
C ASN A 89 39.86 32.25 -2.04
N SER A 90 38.72 31.55 -2.01
CA SER A 90 37.51 31.86 -2.80
C SER A 90 36.41 32.52 -1.97
N LEU A 91 36.45 32.48 -0.63
CA LEU A 91 35.38 33.00 0.26
C LEU A 91 35.08 34.49 0.07
N ASP A 92 36.09 35.31 -0.18
CA ASP A 92 35.92 36.76 -0.36
C ASP A 92 35.21 37.12 -1.69
N LYS A 93 34.86 36.11 -2.50
CA LYS A 93 34.16 36.29 -3.78
C LYS A 93 32.66 36.31 -3.56
N LYS A 94 32.00 37.36 -4.06
CA LYS A 94 30.53 37.44 -4.18
C LYS A 94 29.96 36.58 -5.32
N VAL A 95 30.70 35.56 -5.73
CA VAL A 95 30.33 34.63 -6.81
C VAL A 95 29.76 33.37 -6.16
N PRO A 96 28.70 32.75 -6.72
CA PRO A 96 28.25 31.43 -6.29
C PRO A 96 29.37 30.38 -6.37
N ILE A 97 29.57 29.65 -5.27
CA ILE A 97 30.55 28.58 -5.12
C ILE A 97 29.77 27.28 -4.93
N LEU A 98 30.02 26.29 -5.78
CA LEU A 98 29.61 24.91 -5.56
C LEU A 98 30.80 24.14 -4.99
N PHE A 99 30.69 23.67 -3.76
CA PHE A 99 31.73 22.90 -3.08
C PHE A 99 31.31 21.44 -2.96
N VAL A 100 32.12 20.53 -3.51
CA VAL A 100 31.88 19.09 -3.41
C VAL A 100 32.68 18.54 -2.23
N LYS A 101 31.98 18.14 -1.17
CA LYS A 101 32.54 17.63 0.09
C LYS A 101 32.63 16.11 0.06
N PHE A 102 33.85 15.59 0.19
CA PHE A 102 34.13 14.14 0.16
C PHE A 102 34.35 13.51 1.55
N TRP A 103 34.41 14.30 2.63
CA TRP A 103 34.75 13.84 3.98
C TRP A 103 33.66 14.24 4.96
N LEU A 104 33.41 13.43 5.99
CA LEU A 104 32.45 13.74 7.04
C LEU A 104 32.87 14.99 7.85
N ASP A 105 34.13 15.00 8.29
CA ASP A 105 34.67 16.04 9.18
C ASP A 105 35.24 17.20 8.36
N PHE A 106 34.38 18.06 7.83
CA PHE A 106 34.79 19.28 7.13
C PHE A 106 33.78 20.39 7.38
N ASP A 107 34.21 21.42 8.11
CA ASP A 107 33.39 22.59 8.40
C ASP A 107 33.49 23.59 7.23
N ILE A 108 32.35 23.82 6.59
CA ILE A 108 32.20 24.82 5.53
C ILE A 108 31.52 26.04 6.15
N PRO A 109 32.05 27.26 5.96
CA PRO A 109 31.39 28.47 6.45
C PRO A 109 29.97 28.56 5.90
N GLN A 110 28.98 28.77 6.78
CA GLN A 110 27.61 29.01 6.35
C GLN A 110 27.51 30.41 5.71
N GLN A 111 27.60 30.46 4.39
CA GLN A 111 27.44 31.67 3.60
C GLN A 111 26.46 31.41 2.45
N ASN A 112 25.59 32.39 2.16
CA ASN A 112 24.51 32.23 1.18
C ASN A 112 24.98 31.97 -0.26
N ASN A 113 26.24 32.27 -0.58
CA ASN A 113 26.82 32.04 -1.90
C ASN A 113 27.49 30.66 -2.02
N ILE A 114 27.47 29.81 -0.99
CA ILE A 114 28.09 28.48 -1.03
C ILE A 114 27.01 27.40 -1.05
N GLU A 115 26.93 26.68 -2.16
CA GLU A 115 26.17 25.45 -2.32
C GLU A 115 27.08 24.26 -2.04
N ILE A 116 26.61 23.28 -1.26
CA ILE A 116 27.41 22.12 -0.85
C ILE A 116 26.77 20.86 -1.43
N ILE A 117 27.59 20.03 -2.10
CA ILE A 117 27.24 18.64 -2.41
C ILE A 117 28.02 17.75 -1.43
N ASP A 118 27.32 17.18 -0.44
CA ASP A 118 27.92 16.25 0.53
C ASP A 118 27.85 14.81 -0.03
N ILE A 119 28.99 14.31 -0.52
CA ILE A 119 29.08 13.00 -1.17
C ILE A 119 28.86 11.86 -0.17
N PRO A 120 29.48 11.83 1.03
CA PRO A 120 29.17 10.83 2.05
C PRO A 120 27.66 10.76 2.35
N GLU A 121 27.02 11.90 2.60
CA GLU A 121 25.59 11.94 2.92
C GLU A 121 24.73 11.46 1.74
N LEU A 122 25.01 11.90 0.52
CA LEU A 122 24.28 11.50 -0.69
C LEU A 122 24.39 9.98 -0.93
N LEU A 123 25.59 9.41 -0.81
CA LEU A 123 25.81 7.97 -0.97
C LEU A 123 25.11 7.16 0.13
N THR A 124 25.26 7.56 1.40
CA THR A 124 24.62 6.86 2.52
C THR A 124 23.10 6.89 2.39
N ASN A 125 22.53 8.04 2.04
CA ASN A 125 21.10 8.18 1.82
C ASN A 125 20.62 7.30 0.66
N LYS A 126 21.37 7.24 -0.44
CA LYS A 126 21.01 6.38 -1.57
C LYS A 126 21.04 4.90 -1.22
N VAL A 127 21.94 4.47 -0.33
CA VAL A 127 21.98 3.09 0.19
C VAL A 127 20.80 2.82 1.12
N ILE A 128 20.47 3.77 1.99
CA ILE A 128 19.30 3.69 2.89
C ILE A 128 18.00 3.50 2.12
N ASP A 129 17.87 4.14 0.95
CA ASP A 129 16.70 3.99 0.07
C ASP A 129 16.48 2.53 -0.42
N PHE A 130 17.49 1.66 -0.37
CA PHE A 130 17.34 0.24 -0.71
C PHE A 130 16.97 -0.65 0.49
N LEU A 131 16.88 -0.08 1.70
CA LEU A 131 16.48 -0.84 2.89
C LEU A 131 14.95 -1.06 2.90
N PRO A 132 14.49 -2.26 3.26
CA PRO A 132 13.07 -2.58 3.28
C PRO A 132 12.33 -1.75 4.36
N GLY A 133 11.22 -1.13 3.96
CA GLY A 133 10.33 -0.41 4.89
C GLY A 133 10.78 1.00 5.28
N VAL A 134 11.82 1.54 4.64
CA VAL A 134 12.27 2.92 4.88
C VAL A 134 11.49 3.91 3.99
N PRO A 135 11.13 5.11 4.50
CA PRO A 135 10.51 6.15 3.68
C PRO A 135 11.47 6.68 2.61
N LEU A 136 10.99 6.78 1.37
CA LEU A 136 11.77 7.24 0.22
C LEU A 136 11.51 8.73 -0.04
N PHE A 137 12.36 9.59 0.48
CA PHE A 137 12.26 11.04 0.24
C PHE A 137 12.89 11.41 -1.09
N ALA A 138 12.25 12.29 -1.86
CA ALA A 138 12.91 12.92 -2.99
C ALA A 138 13.84 14.01 -2.45
N ARG A 139 15.14 13.95 -2.79
CA ARG A 139 16.17 14.85 -2.24
C ARG A 139 16.81 15.76 -3.29
N ASP A 140 16.71 15.39 -4.57
CA ASP A 140 17.22 16.17 -5.71
C ASP A 140 16.16 17.07 -6.35
N ILE A 141 15.02 17.27 -5.68
CA ILE A 141 13.88 18.07 -6.14
C ILE A 141 13.34 18.87 -4.95
N GLY A 142 13.01 20.14 -5.17
CA GLY A 142 12.50 21.03 -4.12
C GLY A 142 13.61 21.65 -3.27
N LEU A 143 13.35 21.83 -1.99
CA LEU A 143 14.28 22.30 -0.94
C LEU A 143 15.15 21.16 -0.39
N GLY A 144 14.80 19.89 -0.65
CA GLY A 144 15.58 18.73 -0.22
C GLY A 144 15.52 18.45 1.29
N ILE A 145 14.54 19.02 1.98
CA ILE A 145 14.36 18.87 3.44
C ILE A 145 13.40 17.71 3.80
N GLY A 146 12.98 16.93 2.80
CA GLY A 146 12.07 15.80 2.97
C GLY A 146 10.60 16.15 2.76
N GLU A 147 10.31 17.21 2.02
CA GLU A 147 8.97 17.71 1.73
C GLU A 147 8.26 16.98 0.57
N ILE A 148 8.95 16.02 -0.06
CA ILE A 148 8.41 15.14 -1.09
C ILE A 148 8.78 13.69 -0.69
N LEU A 149 7.78 12.82 -0.65
CA LEU A 149 7.93 11.44 -0.20
C LEU A 149 7.19 10.46 -1.13
N GLU A 150 7.85 9.37 -1.52
CA GLU A 150 7.23 8.24 -2.20
C GLU A 150 6.86 7.15 -1.19
N VAL A 151 5.63 6.63 -1.29
CA VAL A 151 5.17 5.50 -0.48
C VAL A 151 4.40 4.48 -1.31
N GLU A 152 4.91 3.26 -1.35
CA GLU A 152 4.18 2.11 -1.91
C GLU A 152 3.07 1.68 -0.94
N VAL A 153 1.84 1.58 -1.45
CA VAL A 153 0.63 1.23 -0.70
C VAL A 153 0.53 -0.28 -0.58
N PRO A 154 0.63 -0.84 0.65
CA PRO A 154 0.38 -2.26 0.85
C PRO A 154 -1.05 -2.64 0.44
N PRO A 155 -1.30 -3.85 -0.09
CA PRO A 155 -2.63 -4.41 -0.33
C PRO A 155 -3.58 -4.37 0.88
N HIS A 156 -3.04 -4.30 2.10
CA HIS A 156 -3.79 -4.23 3.36
C HIS A 156 -3.84 -2.81 3.96
N SER A 157 -3.39 -1.80 3.22
CA SER A 157 -3.47 -0.43 3.69
C SER A 157 -4.94 -0.04 3.90
N PRO A 158 -5.30 0.67 5.00
CA PRO A 158 -6.67 1.15 5.21
C PRO A 158 -7.13 2.15 4.13
N PHE A 159 -6.22 2.58 3.25
CA PHE A 159 -6.46 3.54 2.18
C PHE A 159 -6.60 2.90 0.79
N VAL A 160 -6.47 1.57 0.66
CA VAL A 160 -6.79 0.89 -0.59
C VAL A 160 -8.29 1.05 -0.91
N TYR A 161 -8.60 1.23 -2.19
CA TYR A 161 -9.93 1.50 -2.72
C TYR A 161 -10.56 2.76 -2.16
N SER A 162 -9.73 3.74 -1.80
CA SER A 162 -10.18 5.04 -1.37
C SER A 162 -9.63 6.14 -2.26
N HIS A 163 -10.34 7.26 -2.32
CA HIS A 163 -9.89 8.42 -3.04
C HIS A 163 -8.67 9.04 -2.34
N PRO A 164 -7.61 9.46 -3.07
CA PRO A 164 -6.40 10.07 -2.49
C PRO A 164 -6.66 11.25 -1.55
N ASN A 165 -7.74 12.01 -1.78
CA ASN A 165 -8.13 13.12 -0.89
C ASN A 165 -8.41 12.69 0.56
N LYS A 166 -8.69 11.41 0.84
CA LYS A 166 -8.82 10.92 2.22
C LYS A 166 -7.50 10.96 3.01
N LEU A 167 -6.37 10.99 2.30
CA LEU A 167 -5.03 11.10 2.89
C LEU A 167 -4.57 12.56 3.02
N GLN A 168 -5.35 13.53 2.53
CA GLN A 168 -4.98 14.94 2.53
C GLN A 168 -5.34 15.60 3.87
N ASN A 169 -4.46 16.47 4.34
CA ASN A 169 -4.71 17.44 5.40
C ASN A 169 -4.02 18.77 5.03
N ASP A 170 -4.07 19.76 5.92
CA ASP A 170 -3.52 21.09 5.65
C ASP A 170 -1.99 21.09 5.49
N GLU A 171 -1.31 20.04 5.94
CA GLU A 171 0.16 19.94 6.00
C GLU A 171 0.74 18.92 5.02
N ALA A 172 -0.07 18.03 4.45
CA ALA A 172 0.36 16.95 3.57
C ALA A 172 -0.76 16.51 2.62
N ARG A 173 -0.40 16.23 1.37
CA ARG A 173 -1.33 15.75 0.35
C ARG A 173 -0.70 14.76 -0.62
N VAL A 174 -1.55 13.92 -1.22
CA VAL A 174 -1.16 13.10 -2.38
C VAL A 174 -1.15 14.01 -3.61
N ALA A 175 0.00 14.11 -4.28
CA ALA A 175 0.18 14.89 -5.51
C ALA A 175 -0.11 14.05 -6.76
N ALA A 176 0.34 12.80 -6.77
CA ALA A 176 0.19 11.89 -7.90
C ALA A 176 0.26 10.42 -7.47
N ILE A 177 -0.08 9.52 -8.39
CA ILE A 177 0.03 8.07 -8.22
C ILE A 177 0.89 7.50 -9.34
N TYR A 178 1.88 6.69 -9.01
CA TYR A 178 2.52 5.80 -9.98
C TYR A 178 1.82 4.45 -9.95
N ARG A 179 1.32 4.02 -11.11
CA ARG A 179 0.69 2.70 -11.29
C ARG A 179 1.25 2.06 -12.54
N ASN A 180 1.70 0.81 -12.44
CA ASN A 180 2.38 0.11 -13.54
C ASN A 180 3.56 0.91 -14.12
N ASN A 181 4.32 1.59 -13.26
CA ASN A 181 5.41 2.50 -13.62
C ASN A 181 5.00 3.72 -14.47
N GLU A 182 3.70 4.03 -14.59
CA GLU A 182 3.20 5.24 -15.23
C GLU A 182 2.74 6.25 -14.19
N LEU A 183 3.11 7.52 -14.39
CA LEU A 183 2.60 8.63 -13.59
C LEU A 183 1.13 8.91 -13.96
N ARG A 184 0.26 8.95 -12.95
CA ARG A 184 -1.16 9.27 -13.09
C ARG A 184 -1.53 10.45 -12.20
N LEU A 185 -2.16 11.45 -12.81
CA LEU A 185 -2.72 12.59 -12.10
C LEU A 185 -4.02 12.21 -11.39
N ILE A 186 -4.26 12.83 -10.24
CA ILE A 186 -5.46 12.61 -9.44
C ILE A 186 -6.62 13.39 -10.05
N ASN A 187 -7.73 12.69 -10.26
CA ASN A 187 -9.03 13.24 -10.67
C ASN A 187 -10.13 12.67 -9.77
N GLU A 188 -11.38 13.13 -9.94
CA GLU A 188 -12.52 12.76 -9.09
C GLU A 188 -12.80 11.24 -9.02
N ASN A 189 -12.40 10.49 -10.05
CA ASN A 189 -12.62 9.04 -10.15
C ASN A 189 -11.38 8.23 -9.74
N THR A 190 -10.34 8.89 -9.25
CA THR A 190 -9.08 8.24 -8.90
C THR A 190 -9.23 7.47 -7.60
N MET A 191 -8.87 6.20 -7.64
CA MET A 191 -8.88 5.30 -6.49
C MET A 191 -7.47 4.76 -6.29
N ILE A 192 -7.01 4.75 -5.03
CA ILE A 192 -5.79 4.06 -4.64
C ILE A 192 -6.00 2.56 -4.76
N LEU A 193 -5.11 1.86 -5.43
CA LEU A 193 -5.11 0.41 -5.58
C LEU A 193 -3.94 -0.22 -4.81
N PRO A 194 -3.99 -1.54 -4.56
CA PRO A 194 -2.84 -2.26 -4.04
C PRO A 194 -1.59 -2.03 -4.89
N ASN A 195 -0.45 -1.84 -4.24
CA ASN A 195 0.88 -1.67 -4.87
C ASN A 195 1.04 -0.40 -5.71
N ASP A 196 0.06 0.52 -5.67
CA ASP A 196 0.29 1.88 -6.13
C ASP A 196 1.43 2.52 -5.35
N LYS A 197 2.20 3.40 -6.00
CA LYS A 197 3.09 4.29 -5.27
C LYS A 197 2.50 5.69 -5.24
N LEU A 198 2.30 6.23 -4.06
CA LEU A 198 1.79 7.58 -3.87
C LEU A 198 2.96 8.54 -3.77
N LEU A 199 2.90 9.62 -4.56
CA LEU A 199 3.77 10.78 -4.41
C LEU A 199 3.10 11.75 -3.44
N LEU A 200 3.68 11.92 -2.27
CA LEU A 200 3.20 12.79 -1.21
C LEU A 200 4.04 14.07 -1.17
N ILE A 201 3.38 15.21 -0.92
CA ILE A 201 4.04 16.50 -0.73
C ILE A 201 3.51 17.19 0.52
N GLY A 202 4.37 17.85 1.30
CA GLY A 202 3.97 18.44 2.57
C GLY A 202 5.12 18.70 3.55
N GLN A 203 4.79 18.99 4.81
CA GLN A 203 5.76 19.12 5.89
C GLN A 203 6.38 17.74 6.23
N PRO A 204 7.71 17.64 6.44
CA PRO A 204 8.39 16.36 6.63
C PRO A 204 7.79 15.47 7.75
N GLU A 205 7.40 16.05 8.88
CA GLU A 205 6.79 15.30 9.99
C GLU A 205 5.40 14.78 9.64
N ALA A 206 4.56 15.60 8.99
CA ALA A 206 3.25 15.16 8.51
C ALA A 206 3.35 14.05 7.45
N LEU A 207 4.38 14.10 6.60
CA LEU A 207 4.66 13.05 5.61
C LEU A 207 5.10 11.73 6.26
N LYS A 208 5.95 11.77 7.30
CA LYS A 208 6.30 10.58 8.09
C LYS A 208 5.08 9.95 8.75
N ASP A 209 4.19 10.76 9.30
CA ASP A 209 2.94 10.28 9.89
C ASP A 209 2.03 9.62 8.85
N LEU A 210 1.92 10.24 7.67
CA LEU A 210 1.11 9.70 6.58
C LEU A 210 1.70 8.39 6.04
N PHE A 211 3.02 8.32 5.89
CA PHE A 211 3.75 7.10 5.56
C PHE A 211 3.41 5.97 6.53
N ASN A 212 3.52 6.23 7.83
CA ASN A 212 3.22 5.24 8.87
C ASN A 212 1.76 4.81 8.83
N LYS A 213 0.82 5.72 8.55
CA LYS A 213 -0.60 5.39 8.39
C LYS A 213 -0.85 4.52 7.15
N ILE A 214 -0.21 4.83 6.02
CA ILE A 214 -0.34 4.06 4.77
C ILE A 214 0.28 2.68 4.93
N LYS A 215 1.44 2.58 5.58
CA LYS A 215 2.16 1.33 5.84
C LYS A 215 1.62 0.52 7.02
N LYS A 216 0.68 1.05 7.82
CA LYS A 216 0.07 0.30 8.92
C LYS A 216 -0.67 -0.93 8.38
N ASN A 217 -0.19 -2.11 8.78
CA ASN A 217 -0.86 -3.39 8.58
C ASN A 217 -2.01 -3.53 9.58
N ILE A 218 -3.13 -2.88 9.31
CA ILE A 218 -4.34 -3.03 10.09
C ILE A 218 -5.46 -3.32 9.11
N GLY A 219 -5.89 -4.58 9.14
CA GLY A 219 -7.05 -5.14 8.46
C GLY A 219 -8.21 -4.17 8.22
N ALA A 220 -8.67 -4.16 6.97
CA ALA A 220 -9.69 -3.30 6.44
C ALA A 220 -11.07 -3.96 6.56
N PHE A 221 -11.19 -5.29 6.51
CA PHE A 221 -12.48 -5.97 6.45
C PHE A 221 -13.32 -5.65 7.70
N PRO A 222 -14.56 -5.14 7.55
CA PRO A 222 -15.38 -5.23 6.34
C PRO A 222 -15.23 -4.10 5.28
N GLN A 223 -14.39 -3.09 5.48
CA GLN A 223 -13.97 -2.15 4.44
C GLN A 223 -13.15 -2.92 3.37
N PRO A 224 -13.27 -2.62 2.07
CA PRO A 224 -13.95 -1.49 1.41
C PRO A 224 -15.46 -1.65 1.19
N TYR A 225 -16.08 -2.76 1.61
CA TYR A 225 -17.50 -3.01 1.33
C TYR A 225 -18.42 -2.15 2.17
N GLY A 226 -18.01 -1.84 3.39
CA GLY A 226 -18.68 -0.93 4.31
C GLY A 226 -18.02 -1.02 5.68
N GLN A 227 -18.52 -0.25 6.65
CA GLN A 227 -17.89 -0.16 7.97
C GLN A 227 -18.61 -0.96 9.06
N ASN A 228 -19.84 -1.41 8.80
CA ASN A 228 -20.69 -2.02 9.82
C ASN A 228 -21.01 -3.48 9.53
N ILE A 229 -21.18 -4.27 10.60
CA ILE A 229 -21.77 -5.60 10.52
C ILE A 229 -23.27 -5.43 10.71
N TYR A 230 -24.06 -6.12 9.90
CA TYR A 230 -25.52 -6.03 9.91
C TYR A 230 -26.17 -7.39 10.13
N LEU A 231 -27.16 -7.43 11.01
CA LEU A 231 -27.97 -8.60 11.32
C LEU A 231 -29.45 -8.21 11.26
N LEU A 232 -30.20 -8.80 10.32
CA LEU A 232 -31.65 -8.65 10.22
C LEU A 232 -32.34 -9.88 10.79
N LEU A 233 -33.17 -9.67 11.81
CA LEU A 233 -33.94 -10.70 12.49
C LEU A 233 -35.42 -10.54 12.17
N ASP A 234 -36.03 -11.60 11.65
CA ASP A 234 -37.46 -11.69 11.45
C ASP A 234 -38.06 -12.61 12.51
N MET A 235 -38.54 -12.02 13.61
CA MET A 235 -38.98 -12.82 14.76
C MET A 235 -40.28 -13.60 14.52
N LYS A 236 -40.99 -13.37 13.41
CA LYS A 236 -42.14 -14.16 13.00
C LYS A 236 -41.73 -15.42 12.25
N ASN A 237 -40.68 -15.33 11.43
CA ASN A 237 -40.25 -16.40 10.53
C ASN A 237 -38.98 -17.12 10.99
N MET A 238 -38.33 -16.68 12.08
CA MET A 238 -37.16 -17.32 12.68
C MET A 238 -37.49 -17.94 14.04
N GLU A 239 -36.96 -19.12 14.31
CA GLU A 239 -37.09 -19.72 15.63
C GLU A 239 -36.17 -19.05 16.67
N GLN A 240 -36.55 -19.10 17.95
CA GLN A 240 -35.74 -18.52 19.04
C GLN A 240 -34.32 -19.09 19.12
N LYS A 241 -34.14 -20.39 18.81
CA LYS A 241 -32.81 -21.02 18.79
C LYS A 241 -31.95 -20.45 17.67
N GLU A 242 -32.52 -20.22 16.49
CA GLU A 242 -31.83 -19.63 15.35
C GLU A 242 -31.43 -18.18 15.61
N ILE A 243 -32.35 -17.38 16.14
CA ILE A 243 -32.10 -15.99 16.54
C ILE A 243 -30.92 -15.93 17.52
N SER A 244 -30.96 -16.74 18.57
CA SER A 244 -29.88 -16.84 19.55
C SER A 244 -28.55 -17.25 18.90
N ALA A 245 -28.58 -18.19 17.96
CA ALA A 245 -27.37 -18.67 17.30
C ALA A 245 -26.77 -17.61 16.34
N LEU A 246 -27.61 -16.89 15.58
CA LEU A 246 -27.19 -15.76 14.74
C LEU A 246 -26.62 -14.61 15.56
N LEU A 247 -27.29 -14.24 16.66
CA LEU A 247 -26.82 -13.21 17.56
C LEU A 247 -25.44 -13.54 18.14
N LYS A 248 -25.25 -14.80 18.57
CA LYS A 248 -23.94 -15.27 19.08
C LYS A 248 -22.84 -15.18 18.02
N SER A 249 -23.15 -15.50 16.77
CA SER A 249 -22.20 -15.37 15.66
C SER A 249 -21.89 -13.90 15.33
N ALA A 250 -22.91 -13.04 15.24
CA ALA A 250 -22.74 -11.61 14.97
C ALA A 250 -21.92 -10.92 16.07
N LEU A 251 -22.19 -11.20 17.34
CA LEU A 251 -21.40 -10.69 18.47
C LEU A 251 -19.96 -11.19 18.46
N TYR A 252 -19.74 -12.46 18.09
CA TYR A 252 -18.40 -13.00 17.96
C TYR A 252 -17.60 -12.29 16.87
N LEU A 253 -18.21 -12.11 15.70
CA LEU A 253 -17.62 -11.39 14.57
C LEU A 253 -17.36 -9.94 14.94
N HIS A 254 -18.30 -9.25 15.58
CA HIS A 254 -18.12 -7.87 16.00
C HIS A 254 -16.95 -7.69 16.96
N ARG A 255 -16.68 -8.68 17.83
CA ARG A 255 -15.54 -8.64 18.75
C ARG A 255 -14.19 -8.91 18.05
N LYS A 256 -14.20 -9.65 16.94
CA LYS A 256 -12.98 -10.11 16.26
C LYS A 256 -12.62 -9.26 15.06
N LEU A 257 -13.62 -8.78 14.34
CA LEU A 257 -13.45 -7.94 13.16
C LEU A 257 -13.36 -6.47 13.54
N LYS A 258 -12.69 -5.68 12.71
CA LYS A 258 -12.47 -4.24 12.91
C LYS A 258 -13.61 -3.39 12.35
N ASN A 259 -14.86 -3.81 12.57
CA ASN A 259 -16.03 -3.03 12.16
C ASN A 259 -16.35 -1.91 13.17
N LYS A 260 -17.01 -0.84 12.71
CA LYS A 260 -17.38 0.31 13.53
C LYS A 260 -18.56 0.01 14.48
N LYS A 261 -19.68 -0.48 13.93
CA LYS A 261 -20.86 -0.87 14.69
C LYS A 261 -21.37 -2.25 14.29
N LEU A 262 -22.02 -2.93 15.23
CA LEU A 262 -22.95 -4.02 14.95
C LEU A 262 -24.38 -3.46 14.94
N ILE A 263 -25.05 -3.56 13.80
CA ILE A 263 -26.42 -3.09 13.61
C ILE A 263 -27.34 -4.31 13.60
N ILE A 264 -28.28 -4.33 14.53
CA ILE A 264 -29.29 -5.38 14.69
C ILE A 264 -30.65 -4.77 14.37
N LYS A 265 -31.19 -5.10 13.21
CA LYS A 265 -32.54 -4.71 12.80
C LYS A 265 -33.50 -5.86 13.10
N ILE A 266 -34.63 -5.54 13.71
CA ILE A 266 -35.68 -6.50 14.05
C ILE A 266 -36.93 -6.12 13.29
N ILE A 267 -37.50 -7.04 12.52
CA ILE A 267 -38.84 -6.93 11.94
C ILE A 267 -39.76 -7.96 12.60
N ASN A 268 -41.07 -7.66 12.60
CA ASN A 268 -42.09 -8.47 13.27
C ASN A 268 -41.73 -8.80 14.74
N PRO A 269 -41.35 -7.80 15.58
CA PRO A 269 -40.80 -8.05 16.91
C PRO A 269 -41.79 -8.77 17.83
N SER A 270 -41.30 -9.72 18.62
CA SER A 270 -42.04 -10.35 19.71
C SER A 270 -41.60 -9.82 21.08
N ILE A 271 -42.50 -9.90 22.06
CA ILE A 271 -42.26 -9.42 23.43
C ILE A 271 -41.25 -10.34 24.13
N ASN A 272 -40.37 -9.76 24.96
CA ASN A 272 -39.49 -10.46 25.90
C ASN A 272 -38.28 -11.23 25.29
N ASN A 273 -37.47 -10.54 24.48
CA ASN A 273 -36.21 -11.10 23.98
C ASN A 273 -34.99 -10.53 24.72
N GLN A 274 -34.02 -11.39 25.08
CA GLN A 274 -32.78 -11.00 25.74
C GLN A 274 -31.90 -10.06 24.90
N ILE A 275 -32.18 -9.93 23.59
CA ILE A 275 -31.48 -9.01 22.68
C ILE A 275 -31.46 -7.58 23.22
N TYR A 276 -32.54 -7.10 23.83
CA TYR A 276 -32.62 -5.72 24.32
C TYR A 276 -31.65 -5.43 25.49
N LYS A 277 -31.08 -6.46 26.14
CA LYS A 277 -30.00 -6.28 27.13
C LYS A 277 -28.71 -5.73 26.51
N LEU A 278 -28.59 -5.74 25.18
CA LEU A 278 -27.44 -5.24 24.45
C LEU A 278 -27.49 -3.72 24.22
N TYR A 279 -28.60 -3.02 24.51
CA TYR A 279 -28.70 -1.55 24.40
C TYR A 279 -27.63 -0.78 25.20
N LYS A 280 -27.03 -1.42 26.20
CA LYS A 280 -25.96 -0.83 27.02
C LYS A 280 -24.63 -0.65 26.30
N PHE A 281 -24.45 -1.24 25.12
CA PHE A 281 -23.19 -1.15 24.37
C PHE A 281 -23.30 -0.09 23.27
N GLU A 282 -22.51 0.98 23.36
CA GLU A 282 -22.56 2.12 22.42
C GLU A 282 -22.25 1.74 20.97
N ASN A 283 -21.46 0.68 20.75
CA ASN A 283 -21.10 0.16 19.43
C ASN A 283 -22.10 -0.86 18.86
N ILE A 284 -23.20 -1.13 19.57
CA ILE A 284 -24.29 -1.99 19.11
C ILE A 284 -25.57 -1.16 18.94
N GLU A 285 -26.06 -1.08 17.72
CA GLU A 285 -27.28 -0.36 17.38
C GLU A 285 -28.42 -1.35 17.17
N ILE A 286 -29.52 -1.21 17.92
CA ILE A 286 -30.66 -2.12 17.85
C ILE A 286 -31.89 -1.30 17.48
N SER A 287 -32.52 -1.63 16.36
CA SER A 287 -33.75 -0.98 15.91
C SER A 287 -34.84 -2.01 15.62
N SER A 288 -36.06 -1.71 16.06
CA SER A 288 -37.24 -2.54 15.79
C SER A 288 -38.16 -1.80 14.82
N ASP A 289 -38.55 -2.47 13.74
CA ASP A 289 -39.54 -2.00 12.78
C ASP A 289 -40.86 -2.70 13.05
N TYR A 290 -41.88 -1.91 13.39
CA TYR A 290 -43.24 -2.41 13.64
C TYR A 290 -44.13 -2.33 12.39
N TYR A 291 -43.66 -1.68 11.31
CA TYR A 291 -44.45 -1.41 10.11
C TYR A 291 -43.97 -2.22 8.91
N GLU A 292 -42.65 -2.26 8.67
CA GLU A 292 -42.08 -3.08 7.60
C GLU A 292 -42.04 -4.55 8.02
N THR A 293 -42.66 -5.41 7.22
CA THR A 293 -42.74 -6.87 7.48
C THR A 293 -41.98 -7.69 6.44
N SER A 294 -41.55 -7.06 5.34
CA SER A 294 -40.80 -7.68 4.26
C SER A 294 -39.30 -7.67 4.56
N TYR A 295 -38.73 -8.87 4.74
CA TYR A 295 -37.29 -9.06 4.88
C TYR A 295 -36.50 -8.44 3.71
N SER A 296 -37.00 -8.64 2.49
CA SER A 296 -36.32 -8.19 1.27
C SER A 296 -36.27 -6.66 1.16
N GLU A 297 -37.39 -5.99 1.40
CA GLU A 297 -37.47 -4.53 1.29
C GLU A 297 -36.69 -3.85 2.42
N CYS A 298 -36.76 -4.38 3.64
CA CYS A 298 -35.95 -3.93 4.76
C CYS A 298 -34.45 -4.01 4.44
N LEU A 299 -33.97 -5.18 3.98
CA LEU A 299 -32.55 -5.37 3.68
C LEU A 299 -32.06 -4.45 2.55
N LYS A 300 -32.85 -4.25 1.47
CA LYS A 300 -32.50 -3.33 0.38
C LYS A 300 -32.38 -1.88 0.85
N LYS A 301 -33.33 -1.43 1.67
CA LYS A 301 -33.34 -0.07 2.22
C LYS A 301 -32.13 0.13 3.14
N ASP A 302 -31.90 -0.81 4.04
CA ASP A 302 -30.88 -0.74 5.07
C ASP A 302 -29.46 -0.81 4.48
N ALA A 303 -29.25 -1.59 3.41
CA ALA A 303 -28.00 -1.62 2.67
C ALA A 303 -27.55 -0.25 2.12
N LYS A 304 -28.50 0.64 1.80
CA LYS A 304 -28.19 1.99 1.30
C LYS A 304 -27.85 2.98 2.41
N ILE A 305 -28.34 2.76 3.62
CA ILE A 305 -28.30 3.75 4.71
C ILE A 305 -27.17 3.43 5.69
N PHE A 306 -26.98 2.15 6.01
CA PHE A 306 -26.15 1.74 7.14
C PHE A 306 -24.68 1.46 6.80
N ASN A 307 -24.23 1.75 5.57
CA ASN A 307 -22.85 1.49 5.14
C ASN A 307 -22.40 0.06 5.53
N ILE A 308 -23.21 -0.92 5.15
CA ILE A 308 -23.04 -2.32 5.56
C ILE A 308 -21.83 -2.89 4.84
N GLY A 309 -20.89 -3.46 5.59
CA GLY A 309 -19.75 -4.15 5.03
C GLY A 309 -19.76 -5.68 5.23
N LEU A 310 -20.63 -6.20 6.10
CA LEU A 310 -20.85 -7.64 6.25
C LEU A 310 -22.29 -7.90 6.71
N ILE A 311 -23.02 -8.75 6.00
CA ILE A 311 -24.35 -9.22 6.41
C ILE A 311 -24.24 -10.59 7.09
N VAL A 312 -24.88 -10.78 8.23
CA VAL A 312 -24.96 -12.05 8.96
C VAL A 312 -26.32 -12.71 8.72
N THR A 313 -26.32 -13.96 8.24
CA THR A 313 -27.53 -14.76 7.96
C THR A 313 -27.31 -16.24 8.28
N ASN A 314 -28.37 -17.06 8.29
CA ASN A 314 -28.28 -18.53 8.34
C ASN A 314 -28.49 -19.14 6.94
N ASN A 315 -28.36 -20.47 6.83
CA ASN A 315 -28.58 -21.21 5.59
C ASN A 315 -29.99 -20.99 5.01
N ASP A 316 -31.05 -21.07 5.84
CA ASP A 316 -32.43 -21.01 5.36
C ASP A 316 -32.78 -19.66 4.74
N PHE A 317 -32.46 -18.56 5.43
CA PHE A 317 -32.67 -17.22 4.89
C PHE A 317 -31.72 -16.93 3.72
N PHE A 318 -30.49 -17.44 3.75
CA PHE A 318 -29.58 -17.28 2.60
C PHE A 318 -30.16 -17.91 1.34
N PHE A 319 -30.66 -19.15 1.39
CA PHE A 319 -31.23 -19.80 0.21
C PHE A 319 -32.53 -19.13 -0.24
N LYS A 320 -33.40 -18.78 0.72
CA LYS A 320 -34.68 -18.09 0.44
C LYS A 320 -34.47 -16.74 -0.27
N TYR A 321 -33.43 -15.99 0.10
CA TYR A 321 -33.16 -14.64 -0.43
C TYR A 321 -31.85 -14.57 -1.23
N SER A 322 -31.40 -15.67 -1.81
CA SER A 322 -30.07 -15.80 -2.45
C SER A 322 -29.84 -14.79 -3.58
N HIS A 323 -30.86 -14.53 -4.40
CA HIS A 323 -30.79 -13.51 -5.46
C HIS A 323 -30.62 -12.10 -4.89
N LEU A 324 -31.37 -11.74 -3.84
CA LEU A 324 -31.23 -10.45 -3.17
C LEU A 324 -29.81 -10.26 -2.64
N TYR A 325 -29.30 -11.27 -1.95
CA TYR A 325 -27.93 -11.27 -1.43
C TYR A 325 -26.87 -11.07 -2.53
N TYR A 326 -27.05 -11.72 -3.68
CA TYR A 326 -26.17 -11.55 -4.83
C TYR A 326 -26.23 -10.14 -5.44
N ASP A 327 -27.43 -9.59 -5.56
CA ASP A 327 -27.67 -8.27 -6.17
C ASP A 327 -27.10 -7.12 -5.31
N LEU A 328 -27.04 -7.30 -3.99
CA LEU A 328 -26.48 -6.31 -3.07
C LEU A 328 -24.97 -6.11 -3.23
N LYS A 329 -24.23 -7.10 -3.77
CA LYS A 329 -22.77 -7.06 -3.91
C LYS A 329 -22.03 -6.74 -2.59
N LEU A 330 -22.57 -7.23 -1.48
CA LEU A 330 -21.99 -7.12 -0.14
C LEU A 330 -21.48 -8.48 0.36
N PRO A 331 -20.42 -8.51 1.18
CA PRO A 331 -19.97 -9.72 1.85
C PRO A 331 -21.06 -10.30 2.76
N ILE A 332 -21.15 -11.63 2.78
CA ILE A 332 -22.14 -12.35 3.59
C ILE A 332 -21.43 -13.36 4.46
N PHE A 333 -21.67 -13.29 5.75
CA PHE A 333 -21.39 -14.38 6.67
C PHE A 333 -22.64 -15.27 6.76
N LYS A 334 -22.59 -16.42 6.07
CA LYS A 334 -23.59 -17.47 6.16
C LYS A 334 -23.22 -18.42 7.29
N LYS A 335 -23.93 -18.32 8.39
CA LYS A 335 -23.77 -19.20 9.55
C LYS A 335 -24.14 -20.64 9.17
N GLY A 336 -23.21 -21.57 9.42
CA GLY A 336 -23.42 -23.00 9.25
C GLY A 336 -24.09 -23.65 10.46
N GLU A 337 -24.08 -24.98 10.50
CA GLU A 337 -24.57 -25.77 11.64
C GLU A 337 -23.65 -25.62 12.85
N GLU A 338 -22.34 -25.48 12.61
CA GLU A 338 -21.32 -25.38 13.64
C GLU A 338 -21.17 -23.97 14.22
N SER A 339 -20.65 -23.89 15.45
CA SER A 339 -20.38 -22.61 16.11
C SER A 339 -19.06 -21.99 15.60
N ILE A 340 -19.12 -20.76 15.11
CA ILE A 340 -17.91 -20.01 14.70
C ILE A 340 -16.87 -19.88 15.82
N LYS A 341 -17.29 -19.91 17.10
CA LYS A 341 -16.36 -19.86 18.24
C LYS A 341 -15.43 -21.08 18.31
N LYS A 342 -15.85 -22.22 17.74
CA LYS A 342 -15.08 -23.46 17.69
C LYS A 342 -14.18 -23.56 16.44
N CYS A 343 -14.23 -22.57 15.55
CA CYS A 343 -13.46 -22.55 14.31
C CYS A 343 -11.98 -22.86 14.57
N LYS A 344 -11.44 -23.88 13.88
CA LYS A 344 -10.05 -24.31 13.97
C LYS A 344 -9.18 -23.60 12.95
N GLY A 345 -9.66 -23.44 11.72
CA GLY A 345 -8.95 -22.78 10.62
C GLY A 345 -9.90 -22.23 9.57
N ILE A 346 -9.32 -21.55 8.58
CA ILE A 346 -10.01 -21.04 7.41
C ILE A 346 -9.54 -21.83 6.20
N LYS A 347 -10.50 -22.39 5.45
CA LYS A 347 -10.27 -23.11 4.21
C LYS A 347 -10.76 -22.28 3.02
N VAL A 348 -9.99 -22.29 1.94
CA VAL A 348 -10.31 -21.60 0.68
C VAL A 348 -10.12 -22.57 -0.46
N LEU A 349 -11.17 -22.84 -1.23
CA LEU A 349 -11.07 -23.64 -2.45
C LEU A 349 -10.48 -22.77 -3.55
N ILE A 350 -9.36 -23.19 -4.13
CA ILE A 350 -8.68 -22.44 -5.20
C ILE A 350 -9.57 -22.39 -6.44
N GLN A 351 -9.78 -21.17 -6.94
CA GLN A 351 -10.45 -20.87 -8.19
C GLN A 351 -9.66 -19.74 -8.88
N GLU A 352 -8.99 -20.08 -9.98
CA GLU A 352 -7.87 -19.33 -10.57
C GLU A 352 -8.15 -17.83 -10.75
N ASN A 353 -9.30 -17.50 -11.34
CA ASN A 353 -9.67 -16.13 -11.70
C ASN A 353 -10.44 -15.37 -10.60
N GLU A 354 -10.84 -16.05 -9.52
CA GLU A 354 -11.74 -15.47 -8.52
C GLU A 354 -11.07 -15.18 -7.18
N ILE A 355 -9.99 -15.88 -6.86
CA ILE A 355 -9.27 -15.71 -5.58
C ILE A 355 -8.37 -14.48 -5.60
N LYS A 356 -7.65 -14.22 -6.69
CA LYS A 356 -6.69 -13.11 -6.79
C LYS A 356 -7.31 -11.75 -6.43
N PRO A 357 -8.52 -11.38 -6.90
CA PRO A 357 -9.18 -10.12 -6.54
C PRO A 357 -9.53 -9.98 -5.05
N ILE A 358 -9.76 -11.09 -4.35
CA ILE A 358 -10.17 -11.10 -2.93
C ILE A 358 -9.07 -11.61 -1.99
N ALA A 359 -7.86 -11.85 -2.48
CA ALA A 359 -6.77 -12.41 -1.70
C ALA A 359 -6.49 -11.55 -0.46
N SER A 360 -6.43 -10.23 -0.61
CA SER A 360 -6.22 -9.33 0.53
C SER A 360 -7.29 -9.48 1.62
N VAL A 361 -8.55 -9.69 1.24
CA VAL A 361 -9.68 -9.92 2.16
C VAL A 361 -9.56 -11.28 2.85
N ILE A 362 -9.14 -12.32 2.12
CA ILE A 362 -8.92 -13.68 2.67
C ILE A 362 -7.88 -13.65 3.78
N PHE A 363 -6.71 -13.08 3.48
CA PHE A 363 -5.61 -12.98 4.45
C PHE A 363 -6.00 -12.10 5.64
N ASP A 364 -6.71 -11.01 5.40
CA ASP A 364 -7.19 -10.13 6.46
C ASP A 364 -8.22 -10.80 7.38
N LEU A 365 -9.17 -11.55 6.83
CA LEU A 365 -10.12 -12.34 7.62
C LEU A 365 -9.40 -13.39 8.48
N SER A 366 -8.42 -14.10 7.92
CA SER A 366 -7.57 -15.02 8.67
C SER A 366 -6.84 -14.33 9.83
N PHE A 367 -6.24 -13.17 9.56
CA PHE A 367 -5.56 -12.36 10.57
C PHE A 367 -6.48 -11.92 11.69
N GLN A 368 -7.61 -11.29 11.36
CA GLN A 368 -8.56 -10.74 12.35
C GLN A 368 -9.23 -11.84 13.19
N LEU A 369 -9.52 -12.99 12.58
CA LEU A 369 -10.06 -14.14 13.30
C LEU A 369 -8.99 -14.89 14.11
N ASN A 370 -7.70 -14.62 13.86
CA ASN A 370 -6.55 -15.33 14.38
C ASN A 370 -6.66 -16.84 14.13
N LYS A 371 -6.75 -17.22 12.85
CA LYS A 371 -6.93 -18.59 12.40
C LYS A 371 -5.97 -18.94 11.26
N PRO A 372 -5.39 -20.15 11.26
CA PRO A 372 -4.57 -20.62 10.15
C PRO A 372 -5.39 -20.63 8.86
N LEU A 373 -4.72 -20.33 7.75
CA LEU A 373 -5.32 -20.24 6.42
C LEU A 373 -4.78 -21.37 5.55
N THR A 374 -5.69 -22.14 4.95
CA THR A 374 -5.33 -23.21 4.02
C THR A 374 -6.04 -23.02 2.70
N PHE A 375 -5.26 -22.97 1.62
CA PHE A 375 -5.75 -23.02 0.26
C PHE A 375 -5.78 -24.48 -0.21
N ILE A 376 -6.94 -24.96 -0.66
CA ILE A 376 -7.16 -26.31 -1.16
C ILE A 376 -7.21 -26.25 -2.69
N ASP A 377 -6.22 -26.86 -3.32
CA ASP A 377 -6.13 -27.07 -4.76
C ASP A 377 -6.77 -28.42 -5.11
N GLY A 378 -7.94 -28.38 -5.75
CA GLY A 378 -8.69 -29.55 -6.21
C GLY A 378 -8.50 -29.90 -7.68
N ASP A 379 -7.60 -29.21 -8.38
CA ASP A 379 -7.24 -29.50 -9.78
C ASP A 379 -5.71 -29.43 -9.94
N PRO A 380 -4.97 -30.39 -9.34
CA PRO A 380 -3.51 -30.36 -9.33
C PRO A 380 -2.88 -30.60 -10.71
N GLU A 381 -3.67 -31.00 -11.72
CA GLU A 381 -3.22 -31.25 -13.09
C GLU A 381 -3.21 -29.94 -13.92
N ASN A 382 -4.23 -29.09 -13.76
CA ASN A 382 -4.23 -27.74 -14.32
C ASN A 382 -3.40 -26.81 -13.45
N LYS A 383 -2.09 -26.76 -13.74
CA LYS A 383 -1.02 -25.96 -13.11
C LYS A 383 -1.47 -24.56 -12.60
N HIS A 384 -2.11 -24.49 -11.43
CA HIS A 384 -2.41 -23.24 -10.69
C HIS A 384 -1.14 -22.58 -10.11
N THR A 385 0.02 -22.85 -10.70
CA THR A 385 1.35 -22.48 -10.21
C THR A 385 1.48 -20.97 -10.02
N GLU A 386 0.96 -20.18 -10.96
CA GLU A 386 1.03 -18.71 -10.89
C GLU A 386 0.21 -18.14 -9.71
N LEU A 387 -0.99 -18.67 -9.46
CA LEU A 387 -1.83 -18.24 -8.35
C LEU A 387 -1.22 -18.69 -7.01
N ILE A 388 -0.72 -19.91 -6.94
CA ILE A 388 -0.02 -20.44 -5.76
C ILE A 388 1.23 -19.61 -5.45
N GLU A 389 2.02 -19.28 -6.46
CA GLU A 389 3.19 -18.42 -6.33
C GLU A 389 2.78 -17.02 -5.86
N TYR A 390 1.75 -16.43 -6.47
CA TYR A 390 1.18 -15.15 -6.03
C TYR A 390 0.78 -15.19 -4.55
N LEU A 391 0.00 -16.19 -4.12
CA LEU A 391 -0.46 -16.33 -2.73
C LEU A 391 0.71 -16.58 -1.76
N THR A 392 1.72 -17.34 -2.19
CA THR A 392 2.92 -17.62 -1.39
C THR A 392 3.78 -16.37 -1.21
N ASN A 393 4.02 -15.63 -2.29
CA ASN A 393 4.75 -14.37 -2.25
C ASN A 393 3.98 -13.33 -1.42
N PHE A 394 2.65 -13.28 -1.57
CA PHE A 394 1.79 -12.45 -0.74
C PHE A 394 1.95 -12.78 0.75
N ALA A 395 1.86 -14.06 1.13
CA ALA A 395 2.05 -14.49 2.52
C ALA A 395 3.43 -14.09 3.07
N LYS A 396 4.50 -14.27 2.29
CA LYS A 396 5.87 -13.91 2.67
C LYS A 396 6.05 -12.40 2.85
N LEU A 397 5.58 -11.59 1.89
CA LEU A 397 5.69 -10.13 1.92
C LEU A 397 5.02 -9.52 3.15
N PHE A 398 3.90 -10.10 3.60
CA PHE A 398 3.16 -9.63 4.78
C PHE A 398 3.45 -10.44 6.05
N ASN A 399 4.46 -11.32 6.04
CA ASN A 399 4.90 -12.13 7.18
C ASN A 399 3.79 -12.97 7.81
N PHE A 400 2.89 -13.53 6.99
CA PHE A 400 1.91 -14.50 7.43
C PHE A 400 2.58 -15.86 7.62
N LYS A 401 2.57 -16.37 8.86
CA LYS A 401 3.28 -17.61 9.23
C LYS A 401 2.43 -18.88 9.10
N ASP A 402 1.11 -18.75 9.23
CA ASP A 402 0.18 -19.90 9.29
C ASP A 402 -0.63 -20.03 8.00
N VAL A 403 0.06 -20.13 6.86
CA VAL A 403 -0.54 -20.24 5.53
C VAL A 403 -0.07 -21.54 4.88
N HIS A 404 -1.03 -22.38 4.49
CA HIS A 404 -0.79 -23.69 3.94
C HIS A 404 -1.44 -23.87 2.57
N ILE A 405 -0.83 -24.70 1.73
CA ILE A 405 -1.37 -25.08 0.42
C ILE A 405 -1.51 -26.59 0.43
N GLU A 406 -2.74 -27.08 0.41
CA GLU A 406 -3.08 -28.50 0.36
C GLU A 406 -3.52 -28.84 -1.07
N LYS A 407 -2.95 -29.90 -1.64
CA LYS A 407 -3.34 -30.43 -2.94
C LYS A 407 -4.13 -31.70 -2.74
N THR A 408 -5.28 -31.82 -3.40
CA THR A 408 -6.09 -33.04 -3.38
C THR A 408 -6.40 -33.50 -4.80
N LYS A 409 -6.33 -34.82 -5.02
CA LYS A 409 -6.80 -35.45 -6.26
C LYS A 409 -8.27 -35.86 -6.19
N ASP A 410 -8.79 -35.97 -4.97
CA ASP A 410 -10.19 -36.28 -4.70
C ASP A 410 -11.03 -35.00 -4.70
N ASN A 411 -12.36 -35.15 -4.80
CA ASN A 411 -13.27 -34.00 -4.80
C ASN A 411 -13.04 -33.12 -3.55
N PRO A 412 -12.62 -31.85 -3.72
CA PRO A 412 -12.23 -31.00 -2.59
C PRO A 412 -13.39 -30.66 -1.65
N ILE A 413 -14.63 -30.66 -2.13
CA ILE A 413 -15.83 -30.46 -1.30
C ILE A 413 -16.05 -31.68 -0.39
N PHE A 414 -15.79 -32.88 -0.92
CA PHE A 414 -15.92 -34.12 -0.15
C PHE A 414 -14.85 -34.20 0.95
N GLU A 415 -13.59 -33.91 0.61
CA GLU A 415 -12.50 -33.87 1.60
C GLU A 415 -12.78 -32.84 2.69
N LEU A 416 -13.21 -31.64 2.32
CA LEU A 416 -13.54 -30.59 3.29
C LEU A 416 -14.66 -31.02 4.25
N ASN A 417 -15.68 -31.74 3.78
CA ASN A 417 -16.79 -32.22 4.62
C ASN A 417 -16.38 -33.29 5.65
N LYS A 418 -15.22 -33.93 5.50
CA LYS A 418 -14.66 -34.85 6.52
C LYS A 418 -14.11 -34.10 7.73
N GLU A 419 -13.79 -32.81 7.59
CA GLU A 419 -13.31 -31.98 8.70
C GLU A 419 -14.47 -31.40 9.53
N ASP A 420 -14.16 -31.00 10.77
CA ASP A 420 -15.11 -30.35 11.68
C ASP A 420 -14.60 -28.98 12.14
N ASN A 421 -15.53 -28.06 12.35
CA ASN A 421 -15.30 -26.72 12.87
C ASN A 421 -14.34 -25.90 12.00
N GLN A 422 -14.55 -25.90 10.68
CA GLN A 422 -13.86 -25.01 9.76
C GLN A 422 -14.72 -23.81 9.37
N CYS A 423 -14.05 -22.71 9.02
CA CYS A 423 -14.68 -21.63 8.27
C CYS A 423 -14.23 -21.70 6.81
N VAL A 424 -15.13 -21.38 5.89
CA VAL A 424 -14.84 -21.38 4.45
C VAL A 424 -14.94 -19.97 3.93
N ILE A 425 -13.99 -19.53 3.10
CA ILE A 425 -14.15 -18.31 2.31
C ILE A 425 -14.39 -18.72 0.86
N THR A 426 -15.48 -18.21 0.27
CA THR A 426 -15.89 -18.53 -1.09
C THR A 426 -16.10 -17.22 -1.85
N PRO A 427 -15.49 -17.05 -3.04
CA PRO A 427 -15.87 -15.97 -3.94
C PRO A 427 -17.36 -16.04 -4.27
N PHE A 428 -18.05 -14.90 -4.27
CA PHE A 428 -19.47 -14.80 -4.56
C PHE A 428 -19.69 -14.09 -5.90
N THR A 429 -19.20 -14.73 -6.97
CA THR A 429 -19.10 -14.17 -8.32
C THR A 429 -20.33 -14.47 -9.18
N LYS A 430 -20.93 -15.65 -9.01
CA LYS A 430 -22.03 -16.14 -9.85
C LYS A 430 -23.38 -16.02 -9.16
N LYS A 431 -24.40 -15.77 -9.98
CA LYS A 431 -25.78 -15.73 -9.53
C LYS A 431 -26.15 -17.11 -8.95
N PRO A 432 -26.71 -17.18 -7.74
CA PRO A 432 -27.13 -18.44 -7.15
C PRO A 432 -28.10 -19.19 -8.06
N VAL A 433 -27.90 -20.49 -8.16
CA VAL A 433 -28.83 -21.39 -8.86
C VAL A 433 -29.50 -22.34 -7.87
N PRO A 434 -30.72 -22.84 -8.18
CA PRO A 434 -31.37 -23.80 -7.30
C PRO A 434 -30.56 -25.07 -7.16
N LYS A 435 -30.53 -25.64 -5.94
CA LYS A 435 -29.71 -26.80 -5.57
C LYS A 435 -29.88 -28.01 -6.50
N ILE A 436 -31.09 -28.22 -7.02
CA ILE A 436 -31.40 -29.34 -7.91
C ILE A 436 -30.58 -29.29 -9.22
N TRP A 437 -30.33 -28.10 -9.77
CA TRP A 437 -29.54 -27.92 -10.98
C TRP A 437 -28.06 -28.19 -10.76
N GLN A 438 -27.57 -27.97 -9.55
CA GLN A 438 -26.17 -28.22 -9.18
C GLN A 438 -25.86 -29.68 -8.90
N ILE A 439 -26.88 -30.48 -8.57
CA ILE A 439 -26.74 -31.94 -8.52
C ILE A 439 -26.55 -32.49 -9.94
N ILE A 440 -27.21 -31.89 -10.94
CA ILE A 440 -27.15 -32.32 -12.35
C ILE A 440 -25.85 -31.84 -13.02
N ASN A 441 -25.38 -30.63 -12.70
CA ASN A 441 -24.15 -30.07 -13.27
C ASN A 441 -23.33 -29.36 -12.18
N PRO A 442 -22.50 -30.11 -11.42
CA PRO A 442 -21.77 -29.56 -10.29
C PRO A 442 -20.64 -28.65 -10.78
N LYS A 443 -20.61 -27.42 -10.27
CA LYS A 443 -19.49 -26.49 -10.51
C LYS A 443 -18.91 -25.97 -9.20
N MET A 444 -17.60 -25.79 -9.16
CA MET A 444 -16.85 -25.31 -7.98
C MET A 444 -17.30 -23.92 -7.51
N GLU A 445 -17.72 -23.06 -8.43
CA GLU A 445 -18.29 -21.73 -8.16
C GLU A 445 -19.55 -21.77 -7.27
N TYR A 446 -20.24 -22.91 -7.16
CA TYR A 446 -21.41 -23.10 -6.27
C TYR A 446 -21.16 -24.04 -5.10
N SER A 447 -19.89 -24.31 -4.77
CA SER A 447 -19.50 -25.18 -3.64
C SER A 447 -20.15 -24.79 -2.31
N TYR A 448 -20.44 -23.50 -2.10
CA TYR A 448 -21.11 -22.99 -0.90
C TYR A 448 -22.50 -23.62 -0.63
N LEU A 449 -23.17 -24.16 -1.66
CA LEU A 449 -24.45 -24.89 -1.56
C LEU A 449 -24.31 -26.25 -0.86
N PHE A 450 -23.11 -26.84 -0.87
CA PHE A 450 -22.80 -28.17 -0.36
C PHE A 450 -22.04 -28.16 0.97
N LEU A 451 -21.72 -26.97 1.49
CA LEU A 451 -20.90 -26.75 2.68
C LEU A 451 -21.71 -26.18 3.87
N ASN A 452 -23.00 -26.50 3.96
CA ASN A 452 -23.94 -25.95 4.96
C ASN A 452 -23.55 -26.21 6.42
N LYS A 453 -22.78 -27.29 6.64
CA LYS A 453 -22.14 -27.61 7.92
C LYS A 453 -21.27 -26.45 8.42
N PHE A 454 -20.46 -25.88 7.54
CA PHE A 454 -19.44 -24.89 7.87
C PHE A 454 -20.00 -23.46 7.87
N ASN A 455 -19.35 -22.61 8.66
CA ASN A 455 -19.56 -21.17 8.57
C ASN A 455 -18.84 -20.63 7.34
N GLN A 456 -19.52 -19.79 6.54
CA GLN A 456 -18.98 -19.37 5.25
C GLN A 456 -18.97 -17.84 5.13
N PHE A 457 -17.86 -17.30 4.65
CA PHE A 457 -17.75 -15.91 4.18
C PHE A 457 -17.85 -15.91 2.66
N LEU A 458 -18.94 -15.39 2.14
CA LEU A 458 -19.18 -15.22 0.71
C LEU A 458 -18.73 -13.81 0.33
N ILE A 459 -17.65 -13.69 -0.43
CA ILE A 459 -17.01 -12.40 -0.74
C ILE A 459 -17.24 -12.06 -2.21
N PRO A 460 -17.99 -10.99 -2.53
CA PRO A 460 -18.21 -10.59 -3.92
C PRO A 460 -16.90 -10.08 -4.54
N VAL A 461 -16.65 -10.47 -5.79
CA VAL A 461 -15.58 -9.88 -6.62
C VAL A 461 -16.18 -8.64 -7.29
N LYS A 462 -15.53 -7.48 -7.12
CA LYS A 462 -15.93 -6.22 -7.76
C LYS A 462 -15.36 -6.10 -9.16
#